data_AF-A0AAV9E7L9-F1
#
_entry.id   AF-A0AAV9E7L9-F1
#
_cell.length_a   1.000
_cell.length_b   1.000
_cell.length_c   1.000
_cell.angle_alpha   90.00
_cell.angle_beta   90.00
_cell.angle_gamma   90.00
#
_symmetry.space_group_name_H-M   'P 1'
#
loop_
_entity.id
_entity.type
_entity.pdbx_description
1 polymer ?
#
loop_
_entity_poly.entity_id
_entity_poly.type
_entity_poly.pdbx_seq_one_letter_code
_entity_poly.pdbx_strand_id
1 'polypeptide(L)' 'MFCLNADMSSTAFIEPLPVIEFVSQLLNRDVTARMLPDADRVKIKRALRGVKVEATHRGNMRRKYRISGLTSQATREMM' A
#
# COMPACT_ATOMS: atom_id res chain seq x y z
N MET A 1 4.42 36.34 -32.90
CA MET A 1 5.48 35.41 -32.46
C MET A 1 5.00 34.79 -31.16
N PHE A 2 4.72 33.48 -31.15
CA PHE A 2 4.27 32.78 -29.94
C PHE A 2 5.48 32.08 -29.33
N CYS A 3 5.72 32.29 -28.03
CA CYS A 3 6.77 31.62 -27.28
C CYS A 3 6.14 30.55 -26.40
N LEU A 4 6.73 29.35 -26.40
CA LEU A 4 6.38 28.25 -25.50
C LEU A 4 7.48 28.17 -24.44
N ASN A 5 7.13 28.35 -23.17
CA ASN A 5 8.07 28.17 -22.07
C ASN A 5 8.04 26.71 -21.61
N ALA A 6 9.21 26.08 -21.57
CA ALA A 6 9.40 24.73 -21.04
C ALA A 6 10.63 24.73 -20.13
N ASP A 7 10.42 24.43 -18.85
CA ASP A 7 11.46 24.32 -17.82
C ASP A 7 11.54 22.88 -17.29
N MET A 8 12.73 22.47 -16.85
CA MET A 8 12.97 21.14 -16.26
C MET A 8 12.55 21.13 -14.79
N SER A 9 11.70 20.18 -14.40
CA SER A 9 11.34 19.91 -13.00
C SER A 9 11.69 18.49 -12.59
N SER A 10 11.94 18.28 -11.29
CA SER A 10 12.23 16.96 -10.70
C SER A 10 11.27 16.70 -9.54
N THR A 11 10.64 15.53 -9.52
CA THR A 11 9.74 15.08 -8.44
C THR A 11 10.14 13.68 -7.99
N ALA A 12 10.21 13.44 -6.69
CA ALA A 12 10.46 12.11 -6.15
C ALA A 12 9.23 11.20 -6.39
N PHE A 13 9.45 10.05 -7.02
CA PHE A 13 8.43 9.03 -7.20
C PHE A 13 8.69 7.87 -6.24
N ILE A 14 7.63 7.37 -5.62
CA ILE A 14 7.69 6.12 -4.84
C ILE A 14 7.47 4.99 -5.85
N GLU A 15 8.42 4.06 -5.95
CA GLU A 15 8.22 2.86 -6.75
C GLU A 15 6.99 2.09 -6.26
N PRO A 16 6.19 1.51 -7.19
CA PRO A 16 5.04 0.70 -6.80
C PRO A 16 5.50 -0.54 -6.04
N LEU A 17 5.39 -0.48 -4.71
CA LEU A 17 5.78 -1.55 -3.79
C LEU A 17 4.57 -2.40 -3.41
N PRO A 18 4.67 -3.75 -3.40
CA PRO A 18 3.64 -4.61 -2.85
C PRO A 18 3.31 -4.22 -1.40
N VAL A 19 2.01 -4.21 -1.06
CA VAL A 19 1.56 -3.82 0.29
C VAL A 19 2.19 -4.69 1.38
N ILE A 20 2.46 -5.96 1.08
CA ILE A 20 3.11 -6.90 2.01
C ILE A 20 4.56 -6.46 2.29
N GLU A 21 5.32 -6.10 1.26
CA GLU A 21 6.70 -5.61 1.40
C GLU A 21 6.74 -4.27 2.14
N PHE A 22 5.82 -3.35 1.83
CA PHE A 22 5.68 -2.10 2.56
C PHE A 22 5.48 -2.33 4.07
N VAL A 23 4.61 -3.29 4.43
CA VAL A 23 4.36 -3.64 5.83
C VAL A 23 5.58 -4.30 6.48
N SER A 24 6.30 -5.14 5.73
CA SER A 24 7.55 -5.75 6.21
C SER A 24 8.63 -4.71 6.49
N GLN A 25 8.81 -3.73 5.60
CA GLN A 25 9.72 -2.60 5.79
C GLN A 25 9.27 -1.70 6.96
N LEU A 26 7.97 -1.42 7.08
CA LEU A 26 7.41 -0.62 8.18
C LEU A 26 7.68 -1.24 9.56
N LEU A 27 7.60 -2.57 9.65
CA LEU A 27 7.81 -3.31 10.91
C LEU A 27 9.23 -3.82 11.08
N ASN A 28 10.10 -3.63 10.07
CA ASN A 28 11.46 -4.15 9.99
C ASN A 28 11.55 -5.66 10.30
N ARG A 29 10.60 -6.46 9.79
CA ARG A 29 10.55 -7.92 9.99
C ARG A 29 9.71 -8.62 8.92
N ASP A 30 9.86 -9.93 8.79
CA ASP A 30 8.98 -10.76 7.97
C ASP A 30 7.60 -10.93 8.62
N VAL A 31 6.55 -10.69 7.84
CA VAL A 31 5.14 -10.70 8.26
C VAL A 31 4.33 -11.83 7.61
N THR A 32 4.95 -12.67 6.78
CA THR A 32 4.27 -13.73 6.04
C THR A 32 4.00 -14.98 6.88
N ALA A 33 4.84 -15.25 7.89
CA ALA A 33 4.85 -16.52 8.62
C ALA A 33 4.06 -16.52 9.94
N ARG A 34 3.76 -15.36 10.54
CA ARG A 34 3.22 -15.27 11.91
C ARG A 34 2.04 -14.30 12.01
N MET A 35 1.09 -14.62 12.90
CA MET A 35 0.00 -13.70 13.25
C MET A 35 0.58 -12.37 13.77
N LEU A 36 0.00 -11.26 13.30
CA LEU A 36 0.42 -9.91 13.68
C LEU A 36 -0.09 -9.57 15.09
N PRO A 37 0.80 -9.17 16.02
CA PRO A 37 0.41 -8.61 17.31
C PRO A 37 -0.47 -7.37 17.15
N ASP A 38 -1.40 -7.14 18.08
CA ASP A 38 -2.36 -6.02 17.99
C ASP A 38 -1.67 -4.65 17.88
N ALA A 39 -0.55 -4.45 18.56
CA ALA A 39 0.25 -3.23 18.45
C ALA A 39 0.72 -2.97 17.01
N ASP A 40 1.14 -4.01 16.30
CA ASP A 40 1.58 -3.91 14.91
C ASP A 40 0.40 -3.67 13.97
N ARG A 41 -0.77 -4.27 14.25
CA ARG A 41 -2.01 -4.02 13.50
C ARG A 41 -2.43 -2.56 13.59
N VAL A 42 -2.30 -1.92 14.76
CA VAL A 42 -2.57 -0.48 14.93
C VAL A 42 -1.60 0.38 14.12
N LYS A 43 -0.30 0.06 14.12
CA LYS A 43 0.71 0.76 13.31
C LYS A 43 0.42 0.63 11.82
N ILE A 44 0.16 -0.59 11.34
CA ILE A 44 -0.19 -0.86 9.94
C ILE A 44 -1.46 -0.10 9.55
N LYS A 45 -2.52 -0.18 10.36
CA LYS A 45 -3.79 0.51 10.10
C LYS A 45 -3.60 2.01 9.97
N ARG A 46 -2.74 2.62 10.80
CA ARG A 46 -2.40 4.05 10.71
C ARG A 46 -1.62 4.38 9.44
N ALA A 47 -0.58 3.59 9.13
CA ALA A 47 0.27 3.83 7.97
C ALA A 47 -0.45 3.65 6.62
N LEU A 48 -1.39 2.69 6.53
CA LEU A 48 -2.11 2.40 5.29
C LEU A 48 -3.37 3.25 5.08
N ARG A 49 -3.85 3.97 6.10
CA ARG A 49 -5.10 4.72 5.98
C ARG A 49 -5.00 5.79 4.90
N GLY A 50 -5.87 5.72 3.92
CA GLY A 50 -5.92 6.67 2.80
C GLY A 50 -4.93 6.40 1.67
N VAL A 51 -4.09 5.37 1.79
CA VAL A 51 -3.20 4.93 0.70
C VAL A 51 -4.05 4.38 -0.44
N LYS A 52 -3.68 4.76 -1.67
CA LYS A 52 -4.25 4.21 -2.90
C LYS A 52 -3.48 2.94 -3.26
N VAL A 53 -4.19 1.83 -3.41
CA VAL A 53 -3.62 0.53 -3.77
C VAL A 53 -4.30 0.00 -5.02
N GLU A 54 -3.60 -0.87 -5.72
CA GLU A 54 -4.09 -1.51 -6.92
C GLU A 54 -4.15 -3.02 -6.72
N ALA A 55 -5.25 -3.63 -7.15
CA ALA A 55 -5.40 -5.09 -7.10
C ALA A 55 -4.69 -5.72 -8.30
N THR A 56 -3.75 -6.63 -8.03
CA THR A 56 -2.95 -7.31 -9.07
C THR A 56 -3.48 -8.69 -9.47
N HIS A 57 -4.47 -9.23 -8.75
CA HIS A 57 -4.94 -10.61 -8.94
C HIS A 57 -5.84 -10.84 -10.16
N ARG A 58 -6.42 -9.79 -10.76
CA ARG A 58 -7.25 -9.90 -11.97
C ARG A 58 -6.50 -9.28 -13.15
N GLY A 59 -5.79 -10.10 -13.92
CA GLY A 59 -4.82 -9.68 -14.95
C GLY A 59 -5.25 -8.51 -15.85
N ASN A 60 -6.50 -8.48 -16.34
CA ASN A 60 -6.99 -7.38 -17.20
C ASN A 60 -7.70 -6.24 -16.45
N MET A 61 -7.92 -6.35 -15.13
CA MET A 61 -8.75 -5.44 -14.35
C MET A 61 -7.95 -4.78 -13.23
N ARG A 62 -7.23 -3.71 -13.56
CA ARG A 62 -6.41 -2.92 -12.61
C ARG A 62 -7.28 -1.92 -11.84
N ARG A 63 -8.09 -2.41 -10.91
CA ARG A 63 -8.91 -1.55 -10.05
C ARG A 63 -8.06 -0.93 -8.94
N LYS A 64 -8.19 0.40 -8.80
CA LYS A 64 -7.58 1.17 -7.72
C LYS A 64 -8.58 1.39 -6.60
N TYR A 65 -8.13 1.18 -5.37
CA TYR A 65 -8.91 1.33 -4.15
C TYR A 65 -8.19 2.26 -3.18
N ARG A 66 -8.95 2.89 -2.29
CA ARG A 66 -8.39 3.63 -1.15
C ARG A 66 -8.63 2.81 0.11
N ILE A 67 -7.57 2.52 0.86
CA ILE A 67 -7.69 1.77 2.11
C ILE A 67 -8.42 2.64 3.14
N SER A 68 -9.56 2.14 3.64
CA SER A 68 -10.33 2.78 4.72
C SER A 68 -9.91 2.27 6.11
N GLY A 69 -9.48 1.01 6.20
CA GLY A 69 -9.05 0.37 7.43
C GLY A 69 -8.54 -1.05 7.20
N LEU A 70 -8.15 -1.70 8.31
CA LEU A 70 -7.70 -3.09 8.36
C LEU A 70 -8.72 -3.90 9.16
N THR A 71 -9.03 -5.11 8.71
CA THR A 71 -9.94 -6.04 9.40
C THR A 71 -9.31 -6.65 10.65
N SER A 72 -10.13 -6.98 11.65
CA SER A 72 -9.71 -7.63 12.90
C SER A 72 -9.58 -9.16 12.79
N GLN A 73 -10.25 -9.78 11.83
CA GLN A 73 -10.17 -11.21 11.57
C GLN A 73 -9.17 -11.53 10.46
N ALA A 74 -8.55 -12.71 10.54
CA ALA A 74 -7.69 -13.20 9.49
C ALA A 74 -8.51 -13.58 8.26
N THR A 75 -7.94 -13.53 7.05
CA THR A 75 -8.65 -13.87 5.81
C THR A 75 -9.27 -15.28 5.84
N ARG A 76 -8.67 -16.22 6.57
CA ARG A 76 -9.20 -17.59 6.74
C ARG A 76 -10.48 -17.66 7.56
N GLU A 77 -10.73 -16.68 8.42
CA GLU A 77 -11.91 -16.61 9.30
C GLU A 77 -13.06 -15.81 8.67
N MET A 78 -12.82 -15.24 7.47
CA MET A 78 -13.80 -14.47 6.70
C MET A 78 -14.47 -15.27 5.58
N MET A 79 -14.06 -16.53 5.41
CA MET A 79 -14.62 -17.48 4.43
C MET A 79 -15.64 -18.40 5.08
#